data_AF-A0A9P8IJN0-F1
#
_entry.id   AF-A0A9P8IJN0-F1
#
_cell.length_a   1.000
_cell.length_b   1.000
_cell.length_c   1.000
_cell.angle_alpha   90.00
_cell.angle_beta   90.00
_cell.angle_gamma   90.00
#
_symmetry.space_group_name_H-M   'P 1'
#
loop_
_entity.id
_entity.type
_entity.pdbx_description
1 polymer ?
#
loop_
_entity_poly.entity_id
_entity_poly.type
_entity_poly.pdbx_seq_one_letter_code
_entity_poly.pdbx_strand_id
1 'polypeptide(L)'
;MAPIHPESGAGQFYDMSPPKRLGRGRHAIVFECRDPSGCIYAMKLFKRDSRARRIRRELEILQYLGNGPNIIKFIDAVQGEEVRISLKPES
;
A
#
# COMPACT_ATOMS: atom_id res chain seq x y z
N MET A 1 11.98 20.90 2.81
CA MET A 1 10.72 20.32 3.30
C MET A 1 9.78 20.21 2.12
N ALA A 2 9.50 19.01 1.61
CA ALA A 2 8.51 18.84 0.56
C ALA A 2 7.09 19.01 1.16
N PRO A 3 6.14 19.63 0.46
CA PRO A 3 4.80 19.83 0.98
C PRO A 3 4.12 18.48 1.16
N ILE A 4 3.59 18.27 2.37
CA ILE A 4 2.60 17.23 2.65
C ILE A 4 1.31 17.82 2.07
N HIS A 5 0.90 17.40 0.88
CA HIS A 5 -0.37 17.86 0.29
C HIS A 5 -1.55 17.25 1.06
N PRO A 6 -2.35 18.05 1.80
CA PRO A 6 -3.55 17.59 2.46
C PRO A 6 -4.74 18.03 1.61
N GLU A 7 -4.94 17.40 0.45
CA GLU A 7 -6.10 17.68 -0.41
C GLU A 7 -6.75 16.33 -0.78
N SER A 8 -7.46 15.78 0.21
CA SER A 8 -8.40 14.68 0.04
C SER A 8 -9.59 15.15 -0.79
N GLY A 9 -9.63 14.84 -2.09
CA GLY A 9 -10.77 15.24 -2.94
C GLY A 9 -10.84 14.66 -4.35
N ALA A 10 -9.72 14.20 -4.93
CA ALA A 10 -9.73 13.41 -6.15
C ALA A 10 -9.07 12.07 -5.83
N GLY A 11 -9.75 10.94 -6.07
CA GLY A 11 -9.24 9.61 -5.75
C GLY A 11 -7.81 9.46 -6.25
N GLN A 12 -6.84 9.35 -5.35
CA GLN A 12 -5.48 9.09 -5.76
C GLN A 12 -5.43 7.66 -6.30
N PHE A 13 -5.27 7.55 -7.61
CA PHE A 13 -5.14 6.26 -8.27
C PHE A 13 -3.67 5.88 -8.27
N TYR A 14 -3.36 4.73 -7.65
CA TYR A 14 -2.04 4.12 -7.75
C TYR A 14 -2.06 3.09 -8.87
N ASP A 15 -1.15 3.24 -9.84
CA ASP A 15 -0.99 2.27 -10.90
C ASP A 15 -0.08 1.12 -10.45
N MET A 16 -0.57 -0.10 -10.59
CA MET A 16 0.16 -1.36 -10.33
C MET A 16 0.39 -2.17 -11.62
N SER A 17 0.19 -1.60 -12.80
CA SER A 17 0.22 -2.33 -14.07
C SER A 17 1.57 -2.14 -14.81
N PRO A 18 2.24 -3.22 -15.24
CA PRO A 18 1.97 -4.61 -14.91
C PRO A 18 2.32 -4.92 -13.43
N PRO A 19 1.63 -5.89 -12.79
CA PRO A 19 1.87 -6.24 -11.40
C PRO A 19 3.32 -6.67 -11.15
N LYS A 20 4.07 -5.86 -10.38
CA LYS A 20 5.43 -6.19 -9.96
C LYS A 20 5.46 -6.52 -8.48
N ARG A 21 5.49 -7.82 -8.17
CA ARG A 21 5.53 -8.33 -6.79
C ARG A 21 6.91 -8.10 -6.18
N LEU A 22 6.96 -7.35 -5.08
CA LEU A 22 8.16 -7.12 -4.28
C LEU A 22 8.36 -8.21 -3.22
N GLY A 23 7.26 -8.81 -2.73
CA GLY A 23 7.34 -9.88 -1.75
C GLY A 23 5.98 -10.52 -1.44
N ARG A 24 6.00 -11.72 -0.83
CA ARG A 24 4.81 -12.46 -0.41
C ARG A 24 4.97 -12.97 1.01
N GLY A 25 4.12 -12.48 1.90
CA GLY A 25 4.01 -12.98 3.27
C GLY A 25 2.82 -13.90 3.48
N ARG A 26 2.68 -14.37 4.72
CA ARG A 26 1.52 -15.17 5.16
C ARG A 26 0.22 -14.41 4.99
N HIS A 27 0.17 -13.13 5.36
CA HIS A 27 -1.06 -12.34 5.44
C HIS A 27 -1.19 -11.25 4.36
N ALA A 28 -0.13 -10.95 3.64
CA ALA A 28 -0.14 -9.88 2.64
C ALA A 28 0.83 -10.18 1.49
N ILE A 29 0.60 -9.53 0.35
CA ILE A 29 1.50 -9.47 -0.79
C ILE A 29 1.90 -8.00 -0.97
N VAL A 30 3.17 -7.74 -1.24
CA VAL A 30 3.66 -6.38 -1.46
C VAL A 30 3.96 -6.21 -2.94
N PHE A 31 3.45 -5.14 -3.54
CA PHE A 31 3.65 -4.77 -4.94
C PHE A 31 4.34 -3.40 -5.05
N GLU A 32 5.02 -3.18 -6.17
CA GLU A 32 5.40 -1.83 -6.60
C GLU A 32 4.15 -1.14 -7.18
N CYS A 33 3.92 0.11 -6.82
CA CYS A 33 2.94 0.96 -7.47
C CYS A 33 3.51 2.36 -7.75
N ARG A 34 2.83 3.11 -8.63
CA ARG A 34 3.18 4.50 -8.95
C ARG A 34 2.01 5.42 -8.72
N ASP A 35 2.27 6.61 -8.21
CA ASP A 35 1.29 7.70 -8.21
C ASP A 35 1.24 8.39 -9.60
N PRO A 36 0.32 9.34 -9.83
CA PRO A 36 0.23 10.06 -11.11
C PRO A 36 1.48 10.89 -11.47
N SER A 37 2.34 11.21 -10.50
CA SER A 37 3.62 11.88 -10.76
C SER A 37 4.73 10.93 -11.18
N GLY A 38 4.49 9.62 -11.11
CA GLY A 38 5.47 8.58 -11.40
C GLY A 38 6.34 8.20 -10.20
N CYS A 39 6.09 8.75 -9.02
CA CYS A 39 6.80 8.35 -7.80
C CYS A 39 6.45 6.91 -7.44
N ILE A 40 7.48 6.14 -7.06
CA ILE A 40 7.37 4.71 -6.79
C ILE A 40 7.12 4.46 -5.30
N TYR A 41 6.15 3.60 -5.00
CA TYR A 41 5.81 3.19 -3.65
C TYR A 41 5.70 1.67 -3.53
N ALA A 42 5.74 1.17 -2.29
CA ALA A 42 5.42 -0.20 -1.95
C ALA A 42 3.98 -0.28 -1.42
N MET A 43 3.11 -1.01 -2.12
CA MET A 43 1.72 -1.24 -1.72
C MET A 43 1.57 -2.61 -1.07
N LYS A 44 1.14 -2.64 0.20
CA LYS A 44 0.86 -3.88 0.95
C LYS A 44 -0.61 -4.26 0.83
N LEU A 45 -0.89 -5.27 0.00
CA LEU A 45 -2.21 -5.84 -0.18
C LEU A 45 -2.48 -6.95 0.83
N PHE A 46 -3.42 -6.73 1.76
CA PHE A 46 -3.83 -7.74 2.73
C PHE A 46 -4.77 -8.77 2.08
N LYS A 47 -4.54 -10.06 2.39
CA LYS A 47 -5.40 -11.15 1.92
C LYS A 47 -6.77 -11.09 2.60
N ARG A 48 -7.81 -11.62 1.95
CA ARG A 48 -9.21 -11.59 2.43
C ARG A 48 -9.41 -12.19 3.84
N ASP A 49 -8.59 -13.15 4.24
CA ASP A 49 -8.62 -13.79 5.57
C ASP A 49 -7.94 -12.94 6.67
N SER A 50 -7.37 -11.79 6.31
CA SER A 50 -6.73 -10.87 7.25
C SER A 50 -7.78 -10.19 8.12
N ARG A 51 -7.64 -10.34 9.44
CA ARG A 51 -8.56 -9.74 10.41
C ARG A 51 -8.46 -8.20 10.34
N ALA A 52 -9.56 -7.52 10.06
CA ALA A 52 -9.63 -6.05 9.97
C ALA A 52 -9.01 -5.33 11.18
N ARG A 53 -9.20 -5.87 12.40
CA ARG A 53 -8.58 -5.36 13.62
C ARG A 53 -7.05 -5.32 13.57
N ARG A 54 -6.41 -6.31 12.92
CA ARG A 54 -4.94 -6.35 12.77
C ARG A 54 -4.46 -5.28 11.81
N ILE A 55 -5.16 -5.10 10.69
CA ILE A 55 -4.85 -4.07 9.70
C ILE A 55 -4.97 -2.69 10.34
N ARG A 56 -6.08 -2.42 11.02
CA ARG A 56 -6.31 -1.15 11.73
C ARG A 56 -5.21 -0.86 12.76
N ARG A 57 -4.85 -1.85 13.57
CA ARG A 57 -3.76 -1.70 14.56
C ARG A 57 -2.41 -1.39 13.89
N GLU A 58 -2.11 -2.01 12.75
CA GLU A 58 -0.87 -1.74 12.01
C GLU A 58 -0.85 -0.29 11.51
N LEU A 59 -1.97 0.19 10.96
CA LEU A 59 -2.12 1.59 10.52
C LEU A 59 -1.96 2.58 11.67
N GLU A 60 -2.61 2.32 12.81
CA GLU A 60 -2.53 3.17 14.02
C GLU A 60 -1.08 3.28 14.54
N ILE A 61 -0.34 2.15 14.58
CA ILE A 61 1.07 2.13 15.01
C ILE A 61 1.94 2.91 14.03
N LEU A 62 1.77 2.71 12.71
CA LEU A 62 2.59 3.41 11.72
C LEU A 62 2.34 4.92 11.70
N GLN A 63 1.09 5.35 11.89
CA GLN A 63 0.75 6.77 12.03
C GLN A 63 1.37 7.37 13.29
N TYR A 64 1.32 6.65 14.42
CA TYR A 64 1.94 7.10 15.66
C TYR A 64 3.46 7.24 15.57
N LEU A 65 4.12 6.29 14.89
CA LEU A 65 5.59 6.25 14.77
C LEU A 65 6.13 7.04 13.58
N GLY A 66 5.29 7.65 12.74
CA GLY A 66 5.68 8.18 11.42
C GLY A 66 6.75 9.29 11.42
N ASN A 67 7.02 9.91 12.57
CA ASN A 67 8.05 10.93 12.75
C ASN A 67 9.33 10.41 13.43
N GLY A 68 9.40 9.11 13.72
CA GLY A 68 10.57 8.47 14.33
C GLY A 68 11.73 8.29 13.33
N PRO A 69 12.98 8.42 13.78
CA PRO A 69 14.12 8.14 12.91
C PRO A 69 14.12 6.67 12.48
N ASN A 70 14.44 6.42 11.21
CA ASN A 70 14.53 5.09 10.62
C ASN A 70 13.21 4.28 10.63
N ILE A 71 12.07 4.94 10.84
CA ILE A 71 10.76 4.32 10.68
C ILE A 71 10.26 4.54 9.25
N ILE A 72 9.67 3.51 8.66
CA ILE A 72 9.05 3.63 7.34
C ILE A 72 7.87 4.60 7.39
N LYS A 73 7.83 5.55 6.47
CA LYS A 73 6.73 6.52 6.39
C LYS A 73 5.49 5.85 5.82
N PHE A 74 4.40 5.89 6.58
CA PHE A 74 3.08 5.59 6.06
C PHE A 74 2.60 6.75 5.18
N ILE A 75 2.24 6.45 3.93
CA ILE A 75 1.79 7.44 2.94
C ILE A 75 0.28 7.49 2.89
N ASP A 76 -0.35 6.34 2.63
CA ASP A 76 -1.79 6.25 2.37
C ASP A 76 -2.31 4.83 2.63
N ALA A 77 -3.61 4.71 2.86
CA ALA A 77 -4.34 3.45 2.92
C ALA A 77 -5.57 3.54 2.01
N VAL A 78 -5.54 2.76 0.93
CA VAL A 78 -6.64 2.67 -0.03
C VAL A 78 -7.47 1.41 0.22
N GLN A 79 -8.79 1.53 0.07
CA GLN A 79 -9.70 0.40 0.03
C GLN A 79 -10.24 0.29 -1.39
N GLY A 80 -9.72 -0.67 -2.16
CA GLY A 80 -10.17 -0.96 -3.51
C GLY A 80 -10.94 -2.27 -3.59
N GLU A 81 -11.81 -2.39 -4.59
CA GLU A 81 -12.26 -3.71 -5.03
C GLU A 81 -11.06 -4.47 -5.62
N GLU A 82 -10.98 -5.76 -5.33
CA GLU A 82 -9.90 -6.63 -5.80
C GLU A 82 -9.85 -6.60 -7.33
N VAL A 83 -8.97 -5.78 -7.90
CA VAL A 83 -8.56 -5.94 -9.29
C VAL A 83 -8.08 -7.37 -9.38
N ARG A 84 -8.73 -8.21 -10.19
CA ARG A 84 -8.31 -9.59 -10.45
C ARG A 84 -6.92 -9.53 -11.06
N ILE A 85 -5.90 -9.44 -10.20
CA ILE A 85 -4.52 -9.64 -10.59
C ILE A 85 -4.46 -11.12 -10.92
N SER A 86 -4.70 -11.45 -12.19
CA SER A 86 -4.40 -12.77 -12.75
C SER A 86 -2.89 -12.95 -12.67
N LEU A 87 -2.39 -13.24 -11.47
CA LEU A 87 -1.08 -13.79 -11.24
C LEU A 87 -1.12 -15.14 -11.95
N LYS A 88 -0.62 -15.18 -13.19
CA LYS A 88 -0.40 -16.45 -13.88
C LYS A 88 0.42 -17.33 -12.92
N PRO A 89 -0.01 -18.58 -12.67
CA PRO A 89 0.80 -19.49 -11.90
C PRO A 89 2.14 -19.63 -12.61
N GLU A 90 3.24 -19.41 -11.87
CA GLU A 90 4.57 -19.74 -12.37
C GLU A 90 4.58 -21.26 -12.62
N SER A 91 4.85 -21.61 -13.88
CA SER A 91 4.98 -22.96 -14.44
C SER A 91 6.15 -23.73 -13.85
#